data_AF-A0A7V9L4H7-F1
#
_entry.id   AF-A0A7V9L4H7-F1
#
_cell.length_a   1.000
_cell.length_b   1.000
_cell.length_c   1.000
_cell.angle_alpha   90.00
_cell.angle_beta   90.00
_cell.angle_gamma   90.00
#
_symmetry.space_group_name_H-M   'P 1'
#
loop_
_entity.id
_entity.type
_entity.pdbx_description
1 polymer ?
#
loop_
_entity_poly.entity_id
_entity_poly.type
_entity_poly.pdbx_seq_one_letter_code
_entity_poly.pdbx_strand_id
1 'polypeptide(L)'
;MMQPPPALAPFQARWLAFAEKIRTRIKEIEAEAMAAYKDVIAVDVLQGTGVNGVSSALKARLQALDTKVDDAWEKLDGEMDSIDDDDKAISAYRAKMLSAKGAFERELERITETIIIYGEAEAARALQQIAMKEADAPLACNNCGAALKRPSWCETVNVTCSSCRAVTTSTPGTAGAMFAKGAGAIALAFEAALPAWYAKQDAEHVWQSLRHKTLDDLARWEAANRNYWQVFAETMAKHVPSWTQQTIADEVRGKMSQFMMYDAQSDRTERENLGAGVAAGCSNDPNQVLAWLGRQSDQDSKREELVNAFLERGWRDHAKWIAQITGMDGEQLQECEHYFDRRGD
;
A
#
# COMPACT_ATOMS: atom_id res chain seq x y z
N MET A 1 1.45 -26.14 -8.45
CA MET A 1 1.38 -26.14 -6.98
C MET A 1 1.88 -27.50 -6.49
N MET A 2 2.96 -27.53 -5.70
CA MET A 2 3.44 -28.77 -5.08
C MET A 2 2.37 -29.26 -4.09
N GLN A 3 1.94 -30.52 -4.25
CA GLN A 3 1.01 -31.15 -3.31
C GLN A 3 1.69 -31.27 -1.94
N PRO A 4 1.00 -30.95 -0.84
CA PRO A 4 1.56 -31.15 0.49
C PRO A 4 1.84 -32.65 0.71
N PRO A 5 2.88 -33.01 1.46
CA PRO A 5 3.00 -34.35 2.02
C PRO A 5 1.67 -34.81 2.64
N PRO A 6 1.25 -36.08 2.49
CA PRO A 6 -0.04 -36.54 3.00
C PRO A 6 -0.26 -36.25 4.50
N ALA A 7 0.80 -36.32 5.31
CA ALA A 7 0.76 -35.97 6.74
C ALA A 7 0.48 -34.49 7.00
N LEU A 8 0.83 -33.60 6.06
CA LEU A 8 0.69 -32.14 6.17
C LEU A 8 -0.60 -31.61 5.55
N ALA A 9 -1.25 -32.38 4.67
CA ALA A 9 -2.51 -32.00 4.02
C ALA A 9 -3.64 -31.56 4.99
N PRO A 10 -3.83 -32.20 6.17
CA PRO A 10 -4.84 -31.78 7.14
C PRO A 10 -4.62 -30.35 7.68
N PHE A 11 -3.36 -29.92 7.82
CA PHE A 11 -3.02 -28.58 8.30
C PHE A 11 -3.39 -27.51 7.26
N GLN A 12 -3.12 -27.79 5.97
CA GLN A 12 -3.53 -26.90 4.89
C GLN A 12 -5.05 -26.73 4.86
N ALA A 13 -5.79 -27.85 4.94
CA ALA A 13 -7.24 -27.82 4.93
C ALA A 13 -7.82 -27.01 6.11
N ARG A 14 -7.25 -27.18 7.31
CA ARG A 14 -7.65 -26.41 8.50
C ARG A 14 -7.37 -24.92 8.36
N TRP A 15 -6.19 -24.56 7.86
CA TRP A 15 -5.83 -23.17 7.60
C TRP A 15 -6.77 -22.52 6.59
N LEU A 16 -7.02 -23.16 5.44
CA LEU A 16 -7.93 -22.65 4.42
C LEU A 16 -9.35 -22.47 4.95
N ALA A 17 -9.86 -23.45 5.72
CA ALA A 17 -11.16 -23.34 6.35
C ALA A 17 -11.23 -22.22 7.40
N PHE A 18 -10.15 -21.98 8.14
CA PHE A 18 -10.05 -20.87 9.08
C PHE A 18 -10.02 -19.51 8.37
N ALA A 19 -9.16 -19.35 7.35
CA ALA A 19 -9.07 -18.13 6.56
C ALA A 19 -10.43 -17.77 5.92
N GLU A 20 -11.17 -18.76 5.42
CA GLU A 20 -12.50 -18.52 4.84
C GLU A 20 -13.54 -18.06 5.88
N LYS A 21 -13.47 -18.57 7.12
CA LYS A 21 -14.30 -18.07 8.22
C LYS A 21 -13.98 -16.62 8.55
N ILE A 22 -12.70 -16.26 8.56
CA ILE A 22 -12.27 -14.88 8.77
C ILE A 22 -12.77 -13.98 7.62
N ARG A 23 -12.62 -14.38 6.36
CA ARG A 23 -13.18 -13.65 5.20
C ARG A 23 -14.69 -13.44 5.30
N THR A 24 -15.43 -14.47 5.72
CA THR A 24 -16.87 -14.36 5.94
C THR A 24 -17.17 -13.33 7.04
N ARG A 25 -16.43 -13.37 8.15
CA ARG A 25 -16.61 -12.43 9.25
C ARG A 25 -16.24 -10.99 8.87
N ILE A 26 -15.24 -10.79 8.03
CA ILE A 26 -14.88 -9.46 7.50
C ILE A 26 -16.04 -8.89 6.69
N LYS A 27 -16.66 -9.66 5.79
CA LYS A 27 -17.81 -9.21 4.99
C LYS A 27 -19.00 -8.81 5.85
N GLU A 28 -19.25 -9.53 6.94
CA GLU A 28 -20.27 -9.15 7.93
C GLU A 28 -19.91 -7.82 8.61
N ILE A 29 -18.66 -7.67 9.05
CA ILE A 29 -18.14 -6.43 9.67
C ILE A 29 -18.26 -5.25 8.70
N GLU A 30 -17.91 -5.43 7.43
CA GLU A 30 -18.03 -4.43 6.38
C GLU A 30 -19.48 -3.96 6.24
N ALA A 31 -20.43 -4.89 6.09
CA ALA A 31 -21.84 -4.55 5.94
C ALA A 31 -22.40 -3.81 7.17
N GLU A 32 -22.04 -4.26 8.38
CA GLU A 32 -22.40 -3.59 9.63
C GLU A 32 -21.78 -2.19 9.74
N ALA A 33 -20.51 -2.03 9.36
CA ALA A 33 -19.78 -0.77 9.41
C ALA A 33 -20.37 0.26 8.43
N MET A 34 -20.65 -0.14 7.19
CA MET A 34 -21.26 0.74 6.19
C MET A 34 -22.65 1.21 6.63
N ALA A 35 -23.45 0.33 7.24
CA ALA A 35 -24.72 0.73 7.84
C ALA A 35 -24.51 1.74 8.99
N ALA A 36 -23.55 1.49 9.88
CA ALA A 36 -23.24 2.39 10.99
C ALA A 36 -22.75 3.76 10.53
N TYR A 37 -21.89 3.83 9.49
CA TYR A 37 -21.46 5.09 8.89
C TYR A 37 -22.66 5.88 8.37
N LYS A 38 -23.55 5.22 7.62
CA LYS A 38 -24.77 5.86 7.09
C LYS A 38 -25.64 6.44 8.21
N ASP A 39 -25.84 5.70 9.30
CA ASP A 39 -26.64 6.15 10.43
C ASP A 39 -26.02 7.38 11.12
N VAL A 40 -24.70 7.38 11.39
CA VAL A 40 -24.04 8.54 12.03
C VAL A 40 -23.94 9.75 11.12
N ILE A 41 -23.76 9.55 9.80
CA ILE A 41 -23.76 10.62 8.79
C ILE A 41 -25.14 11.28 8.72
N ALA A 42 -26.22 10.49 8.81
CA ALA A 42 -27.58 11.00 8.77
C ALA A 42 -27.95 11.84 10.02
N VAL A 43 -27.32 11.56 11.17
CA VAL A 43 -27.55 12.30 12.41
C VAL A 43 -26.80 13.63 12.43
N ASP A 44 -25.45 13.61 12.31
CA ASP A 44 -24.64 14.83 12.34
C ASP A 44 -23.21 14.63 11.80
N VAL A 45 -23.03 14.82 10.49
CA VAL A 45 -21.71 14.77 9.85
C VAL A 45 -20.80 15.96 10.21
N LEU A 46 -21.34 17.05 10.77
CA LEU A 46 -20.56 18.26 11.07
C LEU A 46 -19.76 18.14 12.38
N GLN A 47 -20.12 17.25 13.29
CA GLN A 47 -19.34 17.03 14.51
C GLN A 47 -18.17 16.07 14.27
N GLY A 48 -18.28 15.17 13.29
CA GLY A 48 -17.26 14.15 12.97
C GLY A 48 -17.03 13.07 14.04
N THR A 49 -17.48 13.28 15.28
CA THR A 49 -17.30 12.36 16.42
C THR A 49 -17.94 10.99 16.17
N GLY A 50 -19.14 10.95 15.58
CA GLY A 50 -19.82 9.71 15.22
C GLY A 50 -19.04 8.89 14.18
N VAL A 51 -18.60 9.54 13.10
CA VAL A 51 -17.80 8.91 12.04
C VAL A 51 -16.48 8.36 12.61
N ASN A 52 -15.77 9.16 13.40
CA ASN A 52 -14.53 8.73 14.06
C ASN A 52 -14.77 7.56 15.03
N GLY A 53 -15.90 7.56 15.74
CA GLY A 53 -16.30 6.47 16.63
C GLY A 53 -16.51 5.14 15.88
N VAL A 54 -17.19 5.19 14.73
CA VAL A 54 -17.36 4.02 13.84
C VAL A 54 -16.00 3.54 13.32
N SER A 55 -15.16 4.42 12.78
CA SER A 55 -13.81 4.06 12.31
C SER A 55 -12.98 3.38 13.42
N SER A 56 -13.04 3.90 14.64
CA SER A 56 -12.26 3.38 15.78
C SER A 56 -12.77 2.01 16.25
N ALA A 57 -14.10 1.84 16.35
CA ALA A 57 -14.71 0.56 16.69
C ALA A 57 -14.43 -0.50 15.63
N LEU A 58 -14.45 -0.12 14.35
CA LEU A 58 -14.12 -0.98 13.22
C LEU A 58 -12.65 -1.45 13.29
N LYS A 59 -11.69 -0.53 13.47
CA LYS A 59 -10.27 -0.84 13.64
C LYS A 59 -10.04 -1.86 14.77
N ALA A 60 -10.67 -1.65 15.92
CA ALA A 60 -10.54 -2.57 17.06
C ALA A 60 -11.08 -3.99 16.74
N ARG A 61 -12.20 -4.09 16.03
CA ARG A 61 -12.77 -5.40 15.62
C ARG A 61 -11.88 -6.13 14.62
N LEU A 62 -11.27 -5.39 13.69
CA LEU A 62 -10.40 -5.96 12.66
C LEU A 62 -9.04 -6.36 13.24
N GLN A 63 -8.47 -5.56 14.15
CA GLN A 63 -7.29 -5.94 14.92
C GLN A 63 -7.53 -7.22 15.75
N ALA A 64 -8.74 -7.38 16.32
CA ALA A 64 -9.08 -8.62 17.02
C ALA A 64 -9.20 -9.84 16.08
N LEU A 65 -9.42 -9.66 14.77
CA LEU A 65 -9.33 -10.74 13.79
C LEU A 65 -7.88 -11.05 13.44
N ASP A 66 -7.03 -10.03 13.30
CA ASP A 66 -5.59 -10.17 13.07
C ASP A 66 -4.92 -10.98 14.18
N THR A 67 -5.18 -10.67 15.45
CA THR A 67 -4.70 -11.49 16.58
C THR A 67 -5.19 -12.94 16.52
N LYS A 68 -6.41 -13.20 16.03
CA LYS A 68 -6.90 -14.58 15.86
C LYS A 68 -6.16 -15.32 14.74
N VAL A 69 -5.70 -14.59 13.71
CA VAL A 69 -4.88 -15.15 12.63
C VAL A 69 -3.54 -15.61 13.18
N ASP A 70 -2.90 -14.78 14.01
CA ASP A 70 -1.68 -15.13 14.74
C ASP A 70 -1.88 -16.35 15.65
N ASP A 71 -2.87 -16.31 16.54
CA ASP A 71 -3.16 -17.40 17.48
C ASP A 71 -3.43 -18.73 16.76
N ALA A 72 -4.18 -18.68 15.65
CA ALA A 72 -4.50 -19.86 14.86
C ALA A 72 -3.26 -20.43 14.17
N TRP A 73 -2.35 -19.57 13.71
CA TRP A 73 -1.09 -19.99 13.12
C TRP A 73 -0.16 -20.61 14.15
N GLU A 74 0.08 -19.94 15.28
CA GLU A 74 0.96 -20.46 16.35
C GLU A 74 0.52 -21.86 16.80
N LYS A 75 -0.80 -22.06 16.92
CA LYS A 75 -1.36 -23.37 17.23
C LYS A 75 -1.07 -24.41 16.13
N LEU A 76 -1.26 -24.06 14.86
CA LEU A 76 -0.99 -24.99 13.76
C LEU A 76 0.50 -25.32 13.65
N ASP A 77 1.38 -24.33 13.85
CA ASP A 77 2.82 -24.51 13.81
C ASP A 77 3.30 -25.42 14.95
N GLY A 78 2.85 -25.19 16.19
CA GLY A 78 3.18 -26.05 17.32
C GLY A 78 2.65 -27.49 17.17
N GLU A 79 1.50 -27.70 16.52
CA GLU A 79 1.01 -29.05 16.23
C GLU A 79 1.85 -29.76 15.15
N MET A 80 2.48 -29.02 14.23
CA MET A 80 3.39 -29.59 13.23
C MET A 80 4.72 -30.06 13.84
N ASP A 81 5.10 -29.61 15.05
CA ASP A 81 6.29 -30.12 15.77
C ASP A 81 6.12 -31.59 16.21
N SER A 82 4.90 -32.09 16.25
CA SER A 82 4.60 -33.46 16.68
C SER A 82 4.63 -34.50 15.55
N ILE A 83 4.92 -34.07 14.32
CA ILE A 83 4.93 -34.93 13.14
C ILE A 83 6.32 -35.56 12.99
N ASP A 84 6.37 -36.89 13.06
CA ASP A 84 7.56 -37.69 12.77
C ASP A 84 7.65 -37.95 11.25
N ASP A 85 8.23 -37.00 10.52
CA ASP A 85 8.45 -37.05 9.06
C ASP A 85 9.77 -36.32 8.71
N ASP A 86 10.16 -36.29 7.44
CA ASP A 86 11.38 -35.60 6.98
C ASP A 86 11.38 -34.11 7.36
N ASP A 87 12.30 -33.72 8.27
CA ASP A 87 12.50 -32.34 8.75
C ASP A 87 12.60 -31.33 7.60
N LYS A 88 13.21 -31.73 6.47
CA LYS A 88 13.34 -30.85 5.29
C LYS A 88 12.00 -30.60 4.64
N ALA A 89 11.19 -31.64 4.42
CA ALA A 89 9.86 -31.52 3.85
C ALA A 89 8.92 -30.72 4.75
N ILE A 90 8.98 -30.94 6.07
CA ILE A 90 8.22 -30.16 7.06
C ILE A 90 8.64 -28.68 7.00
N SER A 91 9.94 -28.38 7.03
CA SER A 91 10.46 -27.01 7.01
C SER A 91 10.04 -26.23 5.76
N ALA A 92 10.16 -26.85 4.58
CA ALA A 92 9.72 -26.22 3.32
C ALA A 92 8.21 -25.97 3.30
N TYR A 93 7.41 -26.90 3.83
CA TYR A 93 5.97 -26.74 3.94
C TYR A 93 5.58 -25.62 4.93
N ARG A 94 6.26 -25.53 6.09
CA ARG A 94 6.05 -24.44 7.06
C ARG A 94 6.33 -23.08 6.44
N ALA A 95 7.44 -22.93 5.72
CA ALA A 95 7.79 -21.68 5.04
C ALA A 95 6.69 -21.26 4.05
N LYS A 96 6.19 -22.21 3.24
CA LYS A 96 5.07 -21.98 2.32
C LYS A 96 3.79 -21.54 3.05
N MET A 97 3.46 -22.18 4.16
CA MET A 97 2.27 -21.85 4.94
C MET A 97 2.40 -20.50 5.65
N LEU A 98 3.60 -20.16 6.13
CA LEU A 98 3.92 -18.84 6.70
C LEU A 98 3.76 -17.72 5.66
N SER A 99 4.20 -17.96 4.42
CA SER A 99 3.96 -17.04 3.31
C SER A 99 2.48 -16.90 2.97
N ALA A 100 1.72 -18.00 2.99
CA ALA A 100 0.26 -17.97 2.85
C ALA A 100 -0.43 -17.18 3.99
N LYS A 101 0.07 -17.26 5.22
CA LYS A 101 -0.35 -16.42 6.35
C LYS A 101 -0.06 -14.95 6.07
N GLY A 102 1.18 -14.61 5.75
CA GLY A 102 1.56 -13.22 5.45
C GLY A 102 0.76 -12.62 4.28
N ALA A 103 0.44 -13.42 3.26
CA ALA A 103 -0.43 -12.99 2.18
C ALA A 103 -1.87 -12.71 2.66
N PHE A 104 -2.38 -13.53 3.58
CA PHE A 104 -3.71 -13.35 4.17
C PHE A 104 -3.78 -12.14 5.12
N GLU A 105 -2.73 -11.87 5.89
CA GLU A 105 -2.64 -10.66 6.73
C GLU A 105 -2.64 -9.39 5.89
N ARG A 106 -1.88 -9.37 4.79
CA ARG A 106 -1.93 -8.26 3.81
C ARG A 106 -3.31 -8.11 3.18
N GLU A 107 -4.00 -9.20 2.89
CA GLU A 107 -5.40 -9.18 2.42
C GLU A 107 -6.31 -8.53 3.47
N LEU A 108 -6.19 -8.92 4.74
CA LEU A 108 -6.95 -8.38 5.87
C LEU A 108 -6.70 -6.88 6.08
N GLU A 109 -5.44 -6.44 6.04
CA GLU A 109 -5.07 -5.02 6.14
C GLU A 109 -5.69 -4.21 4.99
N ARG A 110 -5.60 -4.70 3.74
CA ARG A 110 -6.20 -4.03 2.58
C ARG A 110 -7.70 -3.87 2.72
N ILE A 111 -8.41 -4.92 3.13
CA ILE A 111 -9.86 -4.85 3.32
C ILE A 111 -10.18 -3.86 4.45
N THR A 112 -9.40 -3.87 5.54
CA THR A 112 -9.58 -2.93 6.65
C THR A 112 -9.51 -1.48 6.19
N GLU A 113 -8.44 -1.12 5.49
CA GLU A 113 -8.27 0.23 4.95
C GLU A 113 -9.35 0.58 3.91
N THR A 114 -9.77 -0.39 3.08
CA THR A 114 -10.89 -0.21 2.13
C THR A 114 -12.15 0.29 2.81
N ILE A 115 -12.58 -0.42 3.86
CA ILE A 115 -13.85 -0.14 4.54
C ILE A 115 -13.80 1.25 5.18
N ILE A 116 -12.68 1.58 5.84
CA ILE A 116 -12.50 2.88 6.50
C ILE A 116 -12.50 4.00 5.47
N ILE A 117 -11.73 3.86 4.38
CA ILE A 117 -11.62 4.86 3.32
C ILE A 117 -12.98 5.10 2.66
N TYR A 118 -13.76 4.05 2.35
CA TYR A 118 -15.10 4.23 1.79
C TYR A 118 -16.08 4.89 2.77
N GLY A 119 -16.06 4.51 4.05
CA GLY A 119 -16.89 5.12 5.07
C GLY A 119 -16.59 6.61 5.28
N GLU A 120 -15.30 6.97 5.34
CA GLU A 120 -14.86 8.37 5.44
C GLU A 120 -15.17 9.17 4.16
N ALA A 121 -15.04 8.55 2.99
CA ALA A 121 -15.42 9.17 1.72
C ALA A 121 -16.93 9.41 1.61
N GLU A 122 -17.77 8.51 2.13
CA GLU A 122 -19.22 8.74 2.21
C GLU A 122 -19.56 9.94 3.09
N ALA A 123 -18.92 10.04 4.27
CA ALA A 123 -19.05 11.20 5.15
C ALA A 123 -18.58 12.49 4.45
N ALA A 124 -17.47 12.43 3.72
CA ALA A 124 -16.95 13.57 2.97
C ALA A 124 -17.91 14.04 1.88
N ARG A 125 -18.57 13.14 1.13
CA ARG A 125 -19.59 13.51 0.14
C ARG A 125 -20.80 14.18 0.80
N ALA A 126 -21.27 13.67 1.93
CA ALA A 126 -22.36 14.29 2.68
C ALA A 126 -21.97 15.71 3.15
N LEU A 127 -20.76 15.87 3.67
CA LEU A 127 -20.20 17.16 4.08
C LEU A 127 -20.08 18.14 2.89
N GLN A 128 -19.65 17.65 1.73
CA GLN A 128 -19.56 18.45 0.50
C GLN A 128 -20.92 19.01 0.09
N GLN A 129 -21.99 18.21 0.18
CA GLN A 129 -23.34 18.67 -0.15
C GLN A 129 -23.81 19.79 0.78
N ILE A 130 -23.49 19.70 2.08
CA ILE A 130 -23.78 20.78 3.04
C ILE A 130 -22.95 22.01 2.70
N ALA A 131 -21.65 21.85 2.41
CA ALA A 131 -20.77 22.95 2.02
C ALA A 131 -21.26 23.69 0.76
N MET A 132 -21.78 22.96 -0.24
CA MET A 132 -22.39 23.57 -1.43
C MET A 132 -23.65 24.36 -1.09
N LYS A 133 -24.52 23.84 -0.21
CA LYS A 133 -25.69 24.60 0.27
C LYS A 133 -25.29 25.85 1.07
N GLU A 134 -24.25 25.76 1.89
CA GLU A 134 -23.69 26.92 2.60
C GLU A 134 -23.15 27.97 1.61
N ALA A 135 -22.61 27.54 0.48
CA ALA A 135 -22.07 28.41 -0.56
C ALA A 135 -23.15 29.20 -1.31
N ASP A 136 -24.30 28.56 -1.54
CA ASP A 136 -25.45 29.16 -2.22
C ASP A 136 -26.22 30.12 -1.30
N ALA A 137 -26.00 30.07 0.01
CA ALA A 137 -26.60 30.99 0.96
C ALA A 137 -26.16 32.45 0.69
N PRO A 138 -27.09 33.41 0.69
CA PRO A 138 -26.76 34.81 0.40
C PRO A 138 -25.86 35.39 1.49
N LEU A 139 -24.75 36.01 1.08
CA LEU A 139 -23.90 36.80 1.97
C LEU A 139 -24.44 38.23 2.02
N ALA A 140 -24.66 38.80 3.19
CA ALA A 140 -25.04 40.21 3.30
C ALA A 140 -23.81 41.11 3.42
N CYS A 141 -23.80 42.26 2.75
CA CYS A 141 -22.78 43.27 2.93
C CYS A 141 -22.84 43.84 4.36
N ASN A 142 -21.73 43.81 5.11
CA ASN A 142 -21.67 44.28 6.49
C ASN A 142 -22.03 45.77 6.67
N ASN A 143 -21.95 46.58 5.60
CA ASN A 143 -22.21 48.02 5.67
C ASN A 143 -23.64 48.41 5.24
N CYS A 144 -24.18 47.79 4.19
CA CYS A 144 -25.47 48.22 3.61
C CYS A 144 -26.52 47.10 3.51
N GLY A 145 -26.19 45.88 3.94
CA GLY A 145 -27.10 44.73 3.89
C GLY A 145 -27.38 44.17 2.49
N ALA A 146 -26.85 44.78 1.41
CA ALA A 146 -27.03 44.26 0.05
C ALA A 146 -26.52 42.82 -0.08
N ALA A 147 -27.26 41.99 -0.81
CA ALA A 147 -26.87 40.61 -1.07
C ALA A 147 -25.62 40.55 -1.97
N LEU A 148 -24.67 39.72 -1.57
CA LEU A 148 -23.40 39.46 -2.23
C LEU A 148 -23.35 37.98 -2.63
N LYS A 149 -22.79 37.70 -3.80
CA LYS A 149 -22.47 36.34 -4.21
C LYS A 149 -21.15 35.93 -3.54
N ARG A 150 -21.14 34.77 -2.88
CA ARG A 150 -19.90 34.17 -2.37
C ARG A 150 -19.09 33.62 -3.56
N PRO A 151 -17.84 34.06 -3.80
CA PRO A 151 -17.08 33.60 -4.96
C PRO A 151 -16.35 32.28 -4.72
N SER A 152 -16.19 31.86 -3.46
CA SER A 152 -15.57 30.58 -3.10
C SER A 152 -16.25 29.98 -1.87
N TRP A 153 -16.50 28.67 -1.90
CA TRP A 153 -17.13 27.93 -0.80
C TRP A 153 -16.15 27.37 0.22
N CYS A 154 -14.87 27.33 -0.12
CA CYS A 154 -13.80 26.69 0.65
C CYS A 154 -12.69 27.67 1.09
N GLU A 155 -12.69 28.90 0.57
CA GLU A 155 -11.67 29.90 0.85
C GLU A 155 -12.25 31.18 1.44
N THR A 156 -11.43 31.83 2.26
CA THR A 156 -11.74 33.17 2.76
C THR A 156 -11.36 34.18 1.69
N VAL A 157 -12.33 34.97 1.25
CA VAL A 157 -12.20 35.86 0.09
C VAL A 157 -12.83 37.22 0.40
N ASN A 158 -12.15 38.30 0.00
CA ASN A 158 -12.70 39.65 0.15
C ASN A 158 -13.60 39.96 -1.05
N VAL A 159 -14.85 40.35 -0.76
CA VAL A 159 -15.88 40.68 -1.77
C VAL A 159 -16.22 42.16 -1.67
N THR A 160 -16.03 42.89 -2.76
CA THR A 160 -16.42 44.30 -2.85
C THR A 160 -17.91 44.40 -3.18
N CYS A 161 -18.69 45.07 -2.33
CA CYS A 161 -20.11 45.31 -2.53
C CYS A 161 -20.34 46.24 -3.74
N SER A 162 -21.18 45.81 -4.69
CA SER A 162 -21.53 46.62 -5.86
C SER A 162 -22.36 47.86 -5.49
N SER A 163 -23.14 47.81 -4.40
CA SER A 163 -24.04 48.89 -3.99
C SER A 163 -23.34 50.02 -3.24
N CYS A 164 -22.50 49.71 -2.24
CA CYS A 164 -21.88 50.72 -1.37
C CYS A 164 -20.34 50.73 -1.43
N ARG A 165 -19.73 49.89 -2.27
CA ARG A 165 -18.26 49.74 -2.43
C ARG A 165 -17.49 49.26 -1.19
N ALA A 166 -18.16 48.99 -0.08
CA ALA A 166 -17.51 48.39 1.10
C ALA A 166 -17.00 46.97 0.79
N VAL A 167 -15.86 46.61 1.37
CA VAL A 167 -15.29 45.26 1.27
C VAL A 167 -15.83 44.41 2.42
N THR A 168 -16.39 43.24 2.11
CA THR A 168 -16.87 42.24 3.08
C THR A 168 -16.04 40.98 2.93
N THR A 169 -15.47 40.48 4.02
CA THR A 169 -14.75 39.21 4.03
C THR A 169 -15.77 38.07 4.09
N SER A 170 -15.80 37.26 3.05
CA SER A 170 -16.58 36.02 3.01
C SER A 170 -15.73 34.88 3.54
N THR A 171 -16.14 34.30 4.66
CA THR A 171 -15.55 33.06 5.19
C THR A 171 -16.37 31.85 4.71
N PRO A 172 -15.74 30.68 4.49
CA PRO A 172 -16.46 29.43 4.36
C PRO A 172 -17.36 29.19 5.57
N GLY A 173 -18.49 28.50 5.36
CA GLY A 173 -19.24 27.94 6.48
C GLY A 173 -18.48 26.77 7.11
N THR A 174 -19.02 26.24 8.20
CA THR A 174 -18.37 25.16 8.95
C THR A 174 -18.17 23.93 8.07
N ALA A 175 -19.16 23.56 7.25
CA ALA A 175 -19.04 22.42 6.35
C ALA A 175 -17.98 22.66 5.28
N GLY A 176 -17.98 23.86 4.67
CA GLY A 176 -16.97 24.24 3.67
C GLY A 176 -15.54 24.20 4.23
N ALA A 177 -15.34 24.68 5.45
CA ALA A 177 -14.06 24.63 6.14
C ALA A 177 -13.63 23.19 6.45
N MET A 178 -14.51 22.37 7.04
CA MET A 178 -14.22 20.97 7.37
C MET A 178 -13.96 20.11 6.13
N PHE A 179 -14.66 20.37 5.03
CA PHE A 179 -14.45 19.63 3.81
C PHE A 179 -13.12 19.99 3.16
N ALA A 180 -12.89 21.28 2.86
CA ALA A 180 -11.75 21.68 2.03
C ALA A 180 -10.42 21.80 2.80
N LYS A 181 -10.48 22.15 4.08
CA LYS A 181 -9.30 22.32 4.95
C LYS A 181 -9.18 21.25 6.03
N GLY A 182 -10.22 20.45 6.24
CA GLY A 182 -10.22 19.31 7.14
C GLY A 182 -10.07 17.99 6.39
N ALA A 183 -10.76 16.96 6.86
CA ALA A 183 -10.62 15.59 6.36
C ALA A 183 -11.43 15.28 5.08
N GLY A 184 -12.39 16.13 4.68
CA GLY A 184 -13.33 15.79 3.61
C GLY A 184 -12.67 15.57 2.25
N ALA A 185 -11.96 16.57 1.72
CA ALA A 185 -11.26 16.45 0.45
C ALA A 185 -10.18 15.35 0.49
N ILE A 186 -9.52 15.19 1.63
CA ILE A 186 -8.50 14.16 1.87
C ILE A 186 -9.11 12.76 1.75
N ALA A 187 -10.27 12.50 2.36
CA ALA A 187 -10.93 11.21 2.30
C ALA A 187 -11.31 10.82 0.86
N LEU A 188 -11.83 11.77 0.07
CA LEU A 188 -12.11 11.54 -1.36
C LEU A 188 -10.84 11.29 -2.18
N ALA A 189 -9.74 11.96 -1.83
CA ALA A 189 -8.45 11.74 -2.47
C ALA A 189 -7.86 10.37 -2.15
N PHE A 190 -8.00 9.88 -0.91
CA PHE A 190 -7.60 8.51 -0.55
C PHE A 190 -8.45 7.46 -1.26
N GLU A 191 -9.76 7.65 -1.32
CA GLU A 191 -10.65 6.76 -2.06
C GLU A 191 -10.23 6.65 -3.54
N ALA A 192 -9.98 7.79 -4.21
CA ALA A 192 -9.54 7.80 -5.59
C ALA A 192 -8.15 7.17 -5.79
N ALA A 193 -7.25 7.33 -4.81
CA ALA A 193 -5.90 6.80 -4.85
C ALA A 193 -5.79 5.34 -4.39
N LEU A 194 -6.88 4.72 -3.91
CA LEU A 194 -6.87 3.38 -3.33
C LEU A 194 -6.24 2.29 -4.24
N PRO A 195 -6.55 2.23 -5.56
CA PRO A 195 -5.88 1.27 -6.45
C PRO A 195 -4.37 1.50 -6.56
N ALA A 196 -3.95 2.77 -6.60
CA ALA A 196 -2.53 3.13 -6.65
C ALA A 196 -1.83 2.86 -5.31
N TRP A 197 -2.55 2.96 -4.19
CA TRP A 197 -2.07 2.56 -2.88
C TRP A 197 -1.82 1.05 -2.81
N TYR A 198 -2.71 0.21 -3.35
CA TYR A 198 -2.44 -1.24 -3.45
C TYR A 198 -1.21 -1.55 -4.28
N ALA A 199 -1.09 -0.92 -5.46
CA ALA A 199 0.09 -1.11 -6.30
C ALA A 199 1.39 -0.68 -5.58
N LYS A 200 1.32 0.40 -4.78
CA LYS A 200 2.43 0.82 -3.92
C LYS A 200 2.74 -0.24 -2.86
N GLN A 201 1.75 -0.76 -2.14
CA GLN A 201 1.92 -1.81 -1.12
C GLN A 201 2.51 -3.10 -1.71
N ASP A 202 2.05 -3.50 -2.90
CA ASP A 202 2.62 -4.66 -3.62
C ASP A 202 4.09 -4.42 -3.98
N ALA A 203 4.42 -3.25 -4.52
CA ALA A 203 5.80 -2.92 -4.88
C ALA A 203 6.72 -2.79 -3.66
N GLU A 204 6.20 -2.24 -2.55
CA GLU A 204 6.90 -2.17 -1.27
C GLU A 204 7.19 -3.56 -0.71
N HIS A 205 6.20 -4.45 -0.73
CA HIS A 205 6.36 -5.81 -0.26
C HIS A 205 7.42 -6.56 -1.08
N VAL A 206 7.36 -6.47 -2.41
CA VAL A 206 8.40 -7.04 -3.28
C VAL A 206 9.75 -6.44 -2.95
N TRP A 207 9.85 -5.12 -2.81
CA TRP A 207 11.12 -4.48 -2.43
C TRP A 207 11.65 -5.03 -1.10
N GLN A 208 10.82 -5.13 -0.06
CA GLN A 208 11.23 -5.57 1.26
C GLN A 208 11.59 -7.06 1.32
N SER A 209 10.97 -7.90 0.50
CA SER A 209 11.27 -9.34 0.46
C SER A 209 12.62 -9.65 -0.22
N LEU A 210 13.03 -8.84 -1.20
CA LEU A 210 14.32 -9.01 -1.89
C LEU A 210 15.51 -8.78 -0.93
N ARG A 211 16.46 -9.71 -0.91
CA ARG A 211 17.78 -9.48 -0.30
C ARG A 211 18.70 -8.82 -1.31
N HIS A 212 18.65 -9.32 -2.55
CA HIS A 212 19.50 -8.88 -3.65
C HIS A 212 18.77 -7.79 -4.45
N LYS A 213 18.61 -6.63 -3.81
CA LYS A 213 17.93 -5.44 -4.37
C LYS A 213 18.78 -4.76 -5.45
N THR A 214 18.14 -4.34 -6.54
CA THR A 214 18.75 -3.55 -7.62
C THR A 214 18.12 -2.16 -7.67
N LEU A 215 18.71 -1.24 -8.45
CA LEU A 215 18.08 0.05 -8.71
C LEU A 215 16.75 -0.07 -9.46
N ASP A 216 16.56 -1.11 -10.28
CA ASP A 216 15.30 -1.31 -11.01
C ASP A 216 14.15 -1.69 -10.06
N ASP A 217 14.43 -2.43 -8.98
CA ASP A 217 13.42 -2.73 -7.96
C ASP A 217 13.05 -1.47 -7.18
N LEU A 218 14.05 -0.63 -6.85
CA LEU A 218 13.81 0.66 -6.20
C LEU A 218 12.98 1.57 -7.12
N ALA A 219 13.31 1.62 -8.41
CA ALA A 219 12.58 2.42 -9.39
C ALA A 219 11.13 1.95 -9.56
N ARG A 220 10.87 0.64 -9.49
CA ARG A 220 9.50 0.09 -9.50
C ARG A 220 8.70 0.55 -8.29
N TRP A 221 9.29 0.47 -7.10
CA TRP A 221 8.65 0.94 -5.87
C TRP A 221 8.46 2.46 -5.87
N GLU A 222 9.47 3.22 -6.32
CA GLU A 222 9.41 4.67 -6.49
C GLU A 222 8.26 5.06 -7.43
N ALA A 223 8.15 4.41 -8.59
CA ALA A 223 7.12 4.69 -9.58
C ALA A 223 5.71 4.45 -9.02
N ALA A 224 5.50 3.35 -8.28
CA ALA A 224 4.23 3.06 -7.63
C ALA A 224 3.89 4.08 -6.54
N ASN A 225 4.87 4.47 -5.72
CA ASN A 225 4.70 5.48 -4.67
C ASN A 225 4.40 6.88 -5.27
N ARG A 226 5.09 7.26 -6.34
CA ARG A 226 4.84 8.48 -7.10
C ARG A 226 3.44 8.50 -7.69
N ASN A 227 3.01 7.40 -8.31
CA ASN A 227 1.69 7.27 -8.89
C ASN A 227 0.58 7.45 -7.83
N TYR A 228 0.75 6.82 -6.66
CA TYR A 228 -0.18 7.00 -5.53
C TYR A 228 -0.34 8.47 -5.12
N TRP A 229 0.77 9.17 -4.87
CA TRP A 229 0.72 10.58 -4.47
C TRP A 229 0.25 11.51 -5.59
N GLN A 230 0.53 11.17 -6.85
CA GLN A 230 0.03 11.91 -8.01
C GLN A 230 -1.51 11.84 -8.07
N VAL A 231 -2.09 10.63 -8.00
CA VAL A 231 -3.55 10.45 -8.03
C VAL A 231 -4.22 11.14 -6.83
N PHE A 232 -3.61 11.06 -5.65
CA PHE A 232 -4.06 11.76 -4.46
C PHE A 232 -4.08 13.29 -4.69
N ALA A 233 -2.96 13.87 -5.12
CA ALA A 233 -2.82 15.32 -5.30
C ALA A 233 -3.71 15.87 -6.43
N GLU A 234 -3.84 15.15 -7.53
CA GLU A 234 -4.76 15.48 -8.62
C GLU A 234 -6.22 15.45 -8.17
N THR A 235 -6.58 14.51 -7.29
CA THR A 235 -7.93 14.43 -6.74
C THR A 235 -8.20 15.57 -5.75
N MET A 236 -7.23 15.91 -4.89
CA MET A 236 -7.30 17.11 -4.05
C MET A 236 -7.56 18.37 -4.90
N ALA A 237 -6.88 18.52 -6.03
CA ALA A 237 -7.06 19.66 -6.94
C ALA A 237 -8.45 19.78 -7.57
N LYS A 238 -9.21 18.67 -7.68
CA LYS A 238 -10.62 18.71 -8.13
C LYS A 238 -11.54 19.31 -7.08
N HIS A 239 -11.17 19.22 -5.80
CA HIS A 239 -12.00 19.58 -4.66
C HIS A 239 -11.56 20.88 -3.97
N VAL A 240 -10.29 21.27 -4.10
CA VAL A 240 -9.71 22.44 -3.44
C VAL A 240 -9.13 23.37 -4.52
N PRO A 241 -9.82 24.44 -4.92
CA PRO A 241 -9.40 25.34 -6.01
C PRO A 241 -7.99 25.95 -5.87
N SER A 242 -7.47 26.11 -4.65
CA SER A 242 -6.10 26.58 -4.40
C SER A 242 -5.02 25.57 -4.77
N TRP A 243 -5.36 24.30 -5.00
CA TRP A 243 -4.41 23.29 -5.45
C TRP A 243 -4.15 23.46 -6.95
N THR A 244 -3.16 24.30 -7.24
CA THR A 244 -2.68 24.52 -8.61
C THR A 244 -1.81 23.36 -9.09
N GLN A 245 -1.47 23.35 -10.39
CA GLN A 245 -0.47 22.41 -10.93
C GLN A 245 0.88 22.49 -10.20
N GLN A 246 1.26 23.70 -9.75
CA GLN A 246 2.46 23.88 -8.94
C GLN A 246 2.32 23.21 -7.57
N THR A 247 1.17 23.37 -6.91
CA THR A 247 0.87 22.73 -5.62
C THR A 247 0.89 21.21 -5.71
N ILE A 248 0.30 20.64 -6.78
CA ILE A 248 0.36 19.19 -7.06
C ILE A 248 1.82 18.75 -7.18
N ALA A 249 2.61 19.44 -8.01
CA ALA A 249 4.01 19.10 -8.23
C ALA A 249 4.85 19.21 -6.94
N ASP A 250 4.59 20.22 -6.12
CA ASP A 250 5.29 20.43 -4.85
C ASP A 250 4.92 19.37 -3.80
N GLU A 251 3.65 18.98 -3.71
CA GLU A 251 3.20 17.90 -2.82
C GLU A 251 3.86 16.56 -3.20
N VAL A 252 3.78 16.18 -4.48
CA VAL A 252 4.41 14.95 -4.99
C VAL A 252 5.93 15.00 -4.76
N ARG A 253 6.59 16.12 -5.07
CA ARG A 253 8.03 16.29 -4.82
C ARG A 253 8.36 16.15 -3.34
N GLY A 254 7.57 16.75 -2.45
CA GLY A 254 7.76 16.68 -1.00
C GLY A 254 7.67 15.25 -0.48
N LYS A 255 6.64 14.50 -0.88
CA LYS A 255 6.48 13.08 -0.49
C LYS A 255 7.59 12.19 -1.07
N MET A 256 7.97 12.41 -2.32
CA MET A 256 9.05 11.62 -2.94
C MET A 256 10.43 11.97 -2.36
N SER A 257 10.67 13.21 -1.92
CA SER A 257 11.90 13.57 -1.22
C SER A 257 12.06 12.81 0.10
N GLN A 258 10.96 12.63 0.85
CA GLN A 258 10.98 11.86 2.10
C GLN A 258 11.30 10.38 1.80
N PHE A 259 10.63 9.79 0.80
CA PHE A 259 10.90 8.43 0.35
C PHE A 259 12.39 8.21 0.00
N MET A 260 12.97 9.07 -0.83
CA MET A 260 14.37 8.92 -1.25
C MET A 260 15.37 9.09 -0.10
N MET A 261 15.02 9.88 0.92
CA MET A 261 15.89 10.07 2.08
C MET A 261 16.06 8.79 2.90
N TYR A 262 15.01 7.97 3.01
CA TYR A 262 15.05 6.75 3.82
C TYR A 262 15.64 5.54 3.07
N ASP A 263 15.31 5.39 1.79
CA ASP A 263 15.60 4.13 1.07
C ASP A 263 16.77 4.20 0.07
N ALA A 264 17.10 5.39 -0.44
CA ALA A 264 18.04 5.54 -1.55
C ALA A 264 19.50 5.81 -1.13
N GLN A 265 19.74 6.15 0.14
CA GLN A 265 21.09 6.51 0.61
C GLN A 265 21.95 5.30 0.98
N SER A 266 21.36 4.14 1.26
CA SER A 266 22.11 2.90 1.53
C SER A 266 22.48 2.17 0.22
N ASP A 267 23.75 1.80 0.09
CA ASP A 267 24.28 0.80 -0.85
C ASP A 267 24.01 1.04 -2.35
N ARG A 268 23.85 2.29 -2.77
CA ARG A 268 23.56 2.63 -4.19
C ARG A 268 24.52 1.98 -5.18
N THR A 269 25.83 2.05 -4.93
CA THR A 269 26.87 1.47 -5.80
C THR A 269 26.72 -0.05 -5.92
N GLU A 270 26.39 -0.74 -4.82
CA GLU A 270 26.21 -2.19 -4.83
C GLU A 270 24.95 -2.57 -5.63
N ARG A 271 23.85 -1.83 -5.46
CA ARG A 271 22.61 -2.03 -6.21
C ARG A 271 22.76 -1.72 -7.70
N GLU A 272 23.55 -0.70 -8.05
CA GLU A 272 23.92 -0.39 -9.45
C GLU A 272 24.73 -1.52 -10.07
N ASN A 273 25.75 -2.02 -9.36
CA ASN A 273 26.59 -3.11 -9.84
C ASN A 273 25.80 -4.42 -9.99
N LEU A 274 24.97 -4.79 -9.01
CA LEU A 274 24.11 -5.96 -9.10
C LEU A 274 23.07 -5.81 -10.21
N GLY A 275 22.49 -4.62 -10.38
CA GLY A 275 21.59 -4.31 -11.49
C GLY A 275 22.22 -4.55 -12.86
N ALA A 276 23.49 -4.16 -13.03
CA ALA A 276 24.24 -4.47 -14.26
C ALA A 276 24.44 -5.97 -14.48
N GLY A 277 24.63 -6.75 -13.41
CA GLY A 277 24.70 -8.21 -13.47
C GLY A 277 23.36 -8.84 -13.88
N VAL A 278 22.26 -8.37 -13.28
CA VAL A 278 20.90 -8.80 -13.63
C VAL A 278 20.58 -8.47 -15.09
N ALA A 279 20.89 -7.26 -15.56
CA ALA A 279 20.71 -6.87 -16.96
C ALA A 279 21.52 -7.76 -17.92
N ALA A 280 22.77 -8.08 -17.56
CA ALA A 280 23.61 -9.02 -18.33
C ALA A 280 22.96 -10.41 -18.39
N GLY A 281 22.42 -10.91 -17.27
CA GLY A 281 21.72 -12.20 -17.23
C GLY A 281 20.47 -12.22 -18.13
N CYS A 282 19.67 -11.15 -18.12
CA CYS A 282 18.47 -11.03 -18.97
C CYS A 282 18.78 -10.92 -20.47
N SER A 283 20.02 -10.56 -20.85
CA SER A 283 20.42 -10.48 -22.26
C SER A 283 20.54 -11.85 -22.94
N ASN A 284 20.61 -12.93 -22.15
CA ASN A 284 20.90 -14.30 -22.62
C ASN A 284 22.25 -14.42 -23.38
N ASP A 285 23.18 -13.49 -23.18
CA ASP A 285 24.54 -13.53 -23.75
C ASP A 285 25.57 -13.95 -22.67
N PRO A 286 26.17 -15.15 -22.77
CA PRO A 286 27.15 -15.61 -21.79
C PRO A 286 28.35 -14.66 -21.65
N ASN A 287 28.74 -13.98 -22.74
CA ASN A 287 29.90 -13.09 -22.71
C ASN A 287 29.63 -11.86 -21.83
N GLN A 288 28.39 -11.37 -21.78
CA GLN A 288 28.03 -10.23 -20.93
C GLN A 288 28.06 -10.59 -19.45
N VAL A 289 27.56 -11.77 -19.10
CA VAL A 289 27.59 -12.28 -17.71
C VAL A 289 29.04 -12.50 -17.26
N LEU A 290 29.86 -13.18 -18.08
CA LEU A 290 31.27 -13.42 -17.79
C LEU A 290 32.08 -12.12 -17.73
N ALA A 291 31.79 -11.15 -18.60
CA ALA A 291 32.43 -9.84 -18.55
C ALA A 291 32.05 -9.05 -17.30
N TRP A 292 30.81 -9.15 -16.81
CA TRP A 292 30.41 -8.54 -15.55
C TRP A 292 31.10 -9.20 -14.35
N LEU A 293 31.12 -10.53 -14.29
CA LEU A 293 31.83 -11.29 -13.25
C LEU A 293 33.33 -10.99 -13.24
N GLY A 294 33.96 -10.90 -14.41
CA GLY A 294 35.39 -10.59 -14.54
C GLY A 294 35.79 -9.22 -13.98
N ARG A 295 34.83 -8.31 -13.75
CA ARG A 295 35.06 -7.01 -13.10
C ARG A 295 34.89 -7.05 -11.58
N GLN A 296 34.38 -8.14 -11.02
CA GLN A 296 34.12 -8.29 -9.59
C GLN A 296 35.41 -8.71 -8.86
N SER A 297 35.63 -8.16 -7.67
CA SER A 297 36.76 -8.54 -6.82
C SER A 297 36.64 -9.95 -6.23
N ASP A 298 35.39 -10.38 -5.97
CA ASP A 298 35.04 -11.73 -5.51
C ASP A 298 34.04 -12.33 -6.50
N GLN A 299 34.54 -13.12 -7.44
CA GLN A 299 33.72 -13.66 -8.52
C GLN A 299 32.77 -14.76 -8.05
N ASP A 300 33.16 -15.53 -7.03
CA ASP A 300 32.35 -16.65 -6.53
C ASP A 300 31.17 -16.12 -5.73
N SER A 301 31.42 -15.18 -4.79
CA SER A 301 30.34 -14.52 -4.05
C SER A 301 29.37 -13.78 -4.99
N LYS A 302 29.87 -13.01 -5.97
CA LYS A 302 29.00 -12.28 -6.89
C LYS A 302 28.23 -13.17 -7.87
N ARG A 303 28.75 -14.35 -8.18
CA ARG A 303 28.02 -15.38 -8.94
C ARG A 303 26.84 -15.92 -8.14
N GLU A 304 27.06 -16.23 -6.87
CA GLU A 304 26.00 -16.68 -5.95
C GLU A 304 24.92 -15.61 -5.75
N GLU A 305 25.33 -14.36 -5.46
CA GLU A 305 24.40 -13.22 -5.35
C GLU A 305 23.56 -13.04 -6.62
N LEU A 306 24.17 -13.20 -7.80
CA LEU A 306 23.46 -13.08 -9.08
C LEU A 306 22.43 -14.21 -9.25
N VAL A 307 22.80 -15.47 -8.99
CA VAL A 307 21.87 -16.60 -9.07
C VAL A 307 20.70 -16.40 -8.09
N ASN A 308 20.99 -16.01 -6.84
CA ASN A 308 19.99 -15.72 -5.83
C ASN A 308 19.08 -14.55 -6.23
N ALA A 309 19.62 -13.50 -6.85
CA ALA A 309 18.82 -12.39 -7.37
C ALA A 309 17.79 -12.86 -8.43
N PHE A 310 18.16 -13.80 -9.31
CA PHE A 310 17.21 -14.36 -10.28
C PHE A 310 16.17 -15.27 -9.61
N LEU A 311 16.57 -16.10 -8.64
CA LEU A 311 15.64 -16.94 -7.87
C LEU A 311 14.61 -16.10 -7.11
N GLU A 312 15.05 -15.03 -6.43
CA GLU A 312 14.20 -14.08 -5.71
C GLU A 312 13.16 -13.37 -6.60
N ARG A 313 13.41 -13.29 -7.90
CA ARG A 313 12.47 -12.72 -8.89
C ARG A 313 11.60 -13.77 -9.58
N GLY A 314 11.69 -15.03 -9.15
CA GLY A 314 10.97 -16.17 -9.76
C GLY A 314 11.53 -16.60 -11.11
N TRP A 315 12.71 -16.14 -11.51
CA TRP A 315 13.33 -16.41 -12.81
C TRP A 315 14.20 -17.68 -12.78
N ARG A 316 13.61 -18.81 -12.36
CA ARG A 316 14.31 -20.08 -12.13
C ARG A 316 15.12 -20.55 -13.35
N ASP A 317 14.58 -20.43 -14.56
CA ASP A 317 15.27 -20.87 -15.78
C ASP A 317 16.52 -20.02 -16.06
N HIS A 318 16.46 -18.71 -15.81
CA HIS A 318 17.63 -17.83 -15.95
C HIS A 318 18.66 -18.11 -14.85
N ALA A 319 18.23 -18.37 -13.60
CA ALA A 319 19.14 -18.75 -12.53
C ALA A 319 19.93 -20.02 -12.86
N LYS A 320 19.25 -21.05 -13.40
CA LYS A 320 19.87 -22.31 -13.87
C LYS A 320 20.84 -22.07 -15.01
N TRP A 321 20.44 -21.26 -15.99
CA TRP A 321 21.29 -20.89 -17.12
C TRP A 321 22.56 -20.15 -16.65
N ILE A 322 22.42 -19.18 -15.75
CA ILE A 322 23.56 -18.44 -15.16
C ILE A 322 24.49 -19.39 -14.42
N ALA A 323 23.96 -20.25 -13.56
CA ALA A 323 24.76 -21.25 -12.84
C ALA A 323 25.59 -22.12 -13.81
N GLN A 324 24.96 -22.60 -14.89
CA GLN A 324 25.63 -23.40 -15.91
C GLN A 324 26.76 -22.65 -16.62
N ILE A 325 26.54 -21.43 -17.11
CA ILE A 325 27.56 -20.69 -17.88
C ILE A 325 28.71 -20.18 -17.00
N THR A 326 28.46 -20.03 -15.70
CA THR A 326 29.47 -19.57 -14.73
C THR A 326 30.23 -20.71 -14.08
N GLY A 327 29.89 -21.97 -14.40
CA GLY A 327 30.54 -23.15 -13.83
C GLY A 327 30.23 -23.35 -12.35
N MET A 328 29.09 -22.85 -11.87
CA MET A 328 28.54 -23.23 -10.57
C MET A 328 28.11 -24.70 -10.65
N ASP A 329 28.55 -25.52 -9.71
CA ASP A 329 28.22 -26.94 -9.74
C ASP A 329 26.74 -27.18 -9.38
N GLY A 330 26.26 -28.39 -9.64
CA GLY A 330 24.87 -28.75 -9.39
C GLY A 330 24.50 -28.78 -7.91
N GLU A 331 25.47 -28.95 -7.01
CA GLU A 331 25.25 -28.98 -5.56
C GLU A 331 25.03 -27.55 -5.04
N GLN A 332 25.87 -26.60 -5.44
CA GLN A 332 25.74 -25.17 -5.14
C GLN A 332 24.41 -24.59 -5.66
N LEU A 333 23.99 -24.98 -6.86
CA LEU A 333 22.69 -24.55 -7.38
C LEU A 333 21.52 -25.13 -6.57
N GLN A 334 21.61 -26.41 -6.17
CA GLN A 334 20.61 -27.02 -5.30
C GLN A 334 20.58 -26.34 -3.91
N GLU A 335 21.72 -25.91 -3.39
CA GLU A 335 21.79 -25.14 -2.15
C GLU A 335 21.10 -23.78 -2.29
N CYS A 336 21.31 -23.07 -3.41
CA CYS A 336 20.62 -21.82 -3.70
C CYS A 336 19.10 -22.02 -3.84
N GLU A 337 18.66 -23.06 -4.55
CA GLU A 337 17.24 -23.41 -4.69
C GLU A 337 16.63 -23.79 -3.32
N HIS A 338 17.32 -24.59 -2.51
CA HIS A 338 16.88 -24.95 -1.16
C HIS A 338 16.86 -23.77 -0.20
N TYR A 339 17.81 -22.85 -0.33
CA TYR A 339 17.82 -21.62 0.44
C TYR A 339 16.59 -20.76 0.12
N PHE A 340 16.26 -20.63 -1.17
CA PHE A 340 15.08 -19.91 -1.63
C PHE A 340 13.79 -20.59 -1.15
N ASP A 341 13.65 -21.90 -1.34
CA ASP A 341 12.44 -22.65 -0.96
C ASP A 341 12.22 -22.66 0.58
N ARG A 342 13.29 -22.61 1.39
CA ARG A 342 13.18 -22.47 2.86
C ARG A 342 12.62 -21.12 3.31
N ARG A 343 12.66 -20.11 2.46
CA ARG A 343 12.21 -18.76 2.81
C ARG A 343 10.70 -18.59 2.66
N GLY A 344 10.07 -19.45 1.86
CA GLY A 344 8.62 -19.43 1.63
C GLY A 344 8.16 -18.32 0.70
N ASP A 345 9.08 -17.54 0.11
CA ASP A 345 8.77 -16.43 -0.79
C ASP A 345 8.11 -16.89 -2.12
#